data_AF-A0A8J5CZG7-F1
#
_entry.id   AF-A0A8J5CZG7-F1
#
_cell.length_a   1.000
_cell.length_b   1.000
_cell.length_c   1.000
_cell.angle_alpha   90.00
_cell.angle_beta   90.00
_cell.angle_gamma   90.00
#
_symmetry.space_group_name_H-M   'P 1'
#
loop_
_entity.id
_entity.type
_entity.pdbx_description
1 polymer ?
#
loop_
_entity_poly.entity_id
_entity_poly.type
_entity_poly.pdbx_seq_one_letter_code
_entity_poly.pdbx_strand_id
1 'polypeptide(L)'
;MDGEGDLHAQDDDVQERVRTHAEGTAYLQEISVFIILIYARAWFEAPLAADDLNDLTLFHDLHKYRDLNSKISEATVKTFKRHFWYLGTDLVDLALFSDKVTIEEKTKMVEKLAIDKDLDKKRWTTAPQDPSSVEWVDQYVQKHLYAQKA
;
A
#
# COMPACT_ATOMS: atom_id res chain seq x y z
N MET A 1 37.69 31.92 37.49
CA MET A 1 37.70 30.44 37.55
C MET A 1 36.54 30.04 36.67
N ASP A 2 36.75 30.01 35.34
CA ASP A 2 35.63 30.01 34.37
C ASP A 2 35.97 29.13 33.16
N GLY A 3 36.49 27.93 33.41
CA GLY A 3 36.91 26.98 32.36
C GLY A 3 36.12 25.67 32.33
N GLU A 4 35.20 25.46 33.26
CA GLU A 4 34.52 24.16 33.43
C GLU A 4 33.19 24.07 32.65
N GLY A 5 32.61 25.21 32.25
CA GLY A 5 31.34 25.25 31.50
C GLY A 5 31.46 25.02 29.98
N ASP A 6 32.64 25.25 29.39
CA ASP A 6 32.85 25.19 27.92
C ASP A 6 33.10 23.74 27.43
N LEU A 7 33.75 22.91 28.26
CA LEU A 7 33.97 21.49 27.97
C LEU A 7 32.67 20.68 27.95
N HIS A 8 31.74 20.97 28.87
CA HIS A 8 30.45 20.28 28.93
C HIS A 8 29.55 20.58 27.73
N ALA A 9 29.54 21.82 27.23
CA ALA A 9 28.75 22.19 26.06
C ALA A 9 29.26 21.54 24.76
N GLN A 10 30.57 21.28 24.68
CA GLN A 10 31.19 20.66 23.51
C GLN A 10 30.94 19.15 23.46
N ASP A 11 30.90 18.49 24.62
CA ASP A 11 30.52 17.07 24.73
C ASP A 11 29.04 16.86 24.38
N ASP A 12 28.15 17.78 24.78
CA ASP A 12 26.73 17.71 24.45
C ASP A 12 26.46 17.80 22.93
N ASP A 13 27.16 18.68 22.19
CA ASP A 13 27.07 18.79 20.71
C ASP A 13 27.54 17.49 20.01
N VAL A 14 28.64 16.91 20.49
CA VAL A 14 29.17 15.67 19.92
C VAL A 14 28.20 14.51 20.15
N GLN A 15 27.60 14.40 21.35
CA GLN A 15 26.60 13.38 21.64
C GLN A 15 25.34 13.55 20.79
N GLU A 16 24.89 14.78 20.57
CA GLU A 16 23.74 15.06 19.70
C GLU A 16 24.02 14.69 18.23
N ARG A 17 25.22 14.97 17.72
CA ARG A 17 25.64 14.60 16.36
C ARG A 17 25.78 13.09 16.17
N VAL A 18 26.32 12.38 17.17
CA VAL A 18 26.39 10.91 17.15
C VAL A 18 24.99 10.30 17.17
N ARG A 19 24.08 10.84 18.00
CA ARG A 19 22.68 10.38 18.08
C ARG A 19 21.94 10.57 16.76
N THR A 20 22.00 11.76 16.18
CA THR A 20 21.33 12.06 14.89
C THR A 20 21.87 11.21 13.75
N HIS A 21 23.18 10.92 13.73
CA HIS A 21 23.76 10.00 12.76
C HIS A 21 23.25 8.56 12.95
N ALA A 22 23.23 8.06 14.19
CA ALA A 22 22.72 6.73 14.51
C ALA A 22 21.24 6.58 14.13
N GLU A 23 20.40 7.56 14.48
CA GLU A 23 18.98 7.59 14.11
C GLU A 23 18.78 7.65 12.59
N GLY A 24 19.58 8.44 11.89
CA GLY A 24 19.57 8.51 10.43
C GLY A 24 19.92 7.17 9.79
N THR A 25 20.96 6.48 10.29
CA THR A 25 21.34 5.16 9.77
C THR A 25 20.28 4.09 10.02
N ALA A 26 19.62 4.11 11.19
CA ALA A 26 18.52 3.20 11.50
C ALA A 26 17.33 3.41 10.54
N TYR A 27 16.96 4.67 10.28
CA TYR A 27 15.89 4.97 9.31
C TYR A 27 16.23 4.49 7.90
N LEU A 28 17.46 4.69 7.45
CA LEU A 28 17.93 4.23 6.14
C LEU A 28 17.87 2.70 6.03
N GLN A 29 18.19 1.98 7.10
CA GLN A 29 18.05 0.52 7.12
C GLN A 29 16.59 0.10 7.02
N GLU A 30 15.70 0.68 7.82
CA GLU A 30 14.27 0.35 7.81
C GLU A 30 13.62 0.61 6.44
N ILE A 31 13.91 1.75 5.81
CA ILE A 31 13.37 2.07 4.49
C ILE A 31 13.99 1.19 3.40
N SER A 32 15.27 0.82 3.51
CA SER A 32 15.91 -0.08 2.55
C SER A 32 15.28 -1.47 2.59
N VAL A 33 15.01 -2.00 3.78
CA VAL A 33 14.30 -3.27 3.97
C VAL A 33 12.91 -3.20 3.36
N PHE A 34 12.16 -2.12 3.62
CA PHE A 34 10.84 -1.90 3.01
C PHE A 34 10.92 -1.87 1.47
N ILE A 35 11.88 -1.13 0.90
CA ILE A 35 12.04 -1.01 -0.55
C ILE A 35 12.31 -2.40 -1.15
N ILE A 36 13.24 -3.16 -0.58
CA ILE A 36 13.65 -4.46 -1.11
C ILE A 36 12.52 -5.49 -1.00
N LEU A 37 11.85 -5.55 0.15
CA LEU A 37 10.85 -6.59 0.41
C LEU A 37 9.49 -6.31 -0.21
N ILE A 38 9.11 -5.03 -0.34
CA ILE A 38 7.76 -4.64 -0.73
C ILE A 38 7.79 -3.83 -2.03
N TYR A 39 8.43 -2.65 -2.00
CA TYR A 39 8.19 -1.65 -3.03
C TYR A 39 8.83 -1.97 -4.38
N ALA A 40 10.03 -2.57 -4.37
CA ALA A 40 10.77 -2.87 -5.60
C ALA A 40 9.98 -3.79 -6.53
N ARG A 41 9.36 -4.85 -5.98
CA ARG A 41 8.51 -5.75 -6.77
C ARG A 41 7.35 -5.00 -7.40
N ALA A 42 6.58 -4.27 -6.59
CA ALA A 42 5.42 -3.53 -7.08
C ALA A 42 5.80 -2.50 -8.16
N TRP A 43 6.95 -1.84 -8.02
CA TRP A 43 7.45 -0.90 -9.01
C TRP A 43 7.76 -1.56 -10.36
N PHE A 44 8.42 -2.73 -10.35
CA PHE A 44 8.75 -3.44 -11.59
C PHE A 44 7.53 -4.09 -12.27
N GLU A 45 6.47 -4.40 -11.50
CA GLU A 45 5.24 -5.00 -12.03
C GLU A 45 4.18 -3.96 -12.46
N ALA A 46 4.36 -2.68 -12.12
CA ALA A 46 3.45 -1.58 -12.49
C ALA A 46 3.24 -1.27 -14.00
N PRO A 47 4.08 -1.65 -14.98
CA PRO A 47 3.92 -1.19 -16.36
C PRO A 47 2.63 -1.65 -17.06
N LEU A 48 1.98 -2.71 -16.58
CA LEU A 48 0.80 -3.28 -17.22
C LEU A 48 -0.46 -2.89 -16.45
N ALA A 49 -1.23 -1.95 -17.00
CA ALA A 49 -2.52 -1.52 -16.43
C ALA A 49 -3.58 -2.63 -16.38
N ALA A 50 -3.38 -3.76 -17.08
CA ALA A 50 -4.26 -4.93 -16.93
C ALA A 50 -4.02 -5.70 -15.62
N ASP A 51 -2.86 -5.50 -14.98
CA ASP A 51 -2.47 -6.20 -13.76
C ASP A 51 -2.79 -5.38 -12.50
N ASP A 52 -4.00 -4.82 -12.40
CA ASP A 52 -4.46 -4.10 -11.20
C ASP A 52 -4.48 -4.99 -9.94
N LEU A 53 -4.38 -6.31 -10.14
CA LEU A 53 -4.13 -7.27 -9.07
C LEU A 53 -2.81 -6.97 -8.33
N ASN A 54 -1.85 -6.31 -8.98
CA ASN A 54 -0.58 -5.91 -8.37
C ASN A 54 -0.80 -4.90 -7.25
N ASP A 55 -1.73 -3.95 -7.42
CA ASP A 55 -2.05 -2.97 -6.39
C ASP A 55 -2.74 -3.62 -5.20
N LEU A 56 -3.66 -4.57 -5.46
CA LEU A 56 -4.28 -5.38 -4.41
C LEU A 56 -3.27 -6.28 -3.68
N THR A 57 -2.31 -6.83 -4.42
CA THR A 57 -1.24 -7.67 -3.87
C THR A 57 -0.29 -6.84 -3.01
N LEU A 58 0.11 -5.66 -3.49
CA LEU A 58 0.90 -4.70 -2.73
C LEU A 58 0.17 -4.30 -1.44
N PHE A 59 -1.12 -4.01 -1.51
CA PHE A 59 -1.92 -3.68 -0.33
C PHE A 59 -1.94 -4.83 0.69
N HIS A 60 -2.13 -6.07 0.23
CA HIS A 60 -2.06 -7.23 1.11
C HIS A 60 -0.66 -7.37 1.74
N ASP A 61 0.40 -7.26 0.95
CA ASP A 61 1.77 -7.44 1.44
C ASP A 61 2.17 -6.32 2.41
N LEU A 62 1.67 -5.10 2.25
CA LEU A 62 1.79 -4.04 3.23
C LEU A 62 1.17 -4.42 4.58
N HIS A 63 0.01 -5.07 4.58
CA HIS A 63 -0.62 -5.55 5.80
C HIS A 63 0.19 -6.67 6.48
N LYS A 64 0.81 -7.58 5.72
CA LYS A 64 1.74 -8.58 6.26
C LYS A 64 3.00 -7.92 6.82
N TYR A 65 3.54 -6.93 6.12
CA TYR A 65 4.75 -6.20 6.51
C TYR A 65 4.59 -5.45 7.85
N ARG A 66 3.35 -5.19 8.28
CA ARG A 66 3.04 -4.60 9.58
C ARG A 66 3.66 -5.38 10.75
N ASP A 67 3.76 -6.71 10.62
CA ASP A 67 4.35 -7.57 11.65
C ASP A 67 5.86 -7.34 11.80
N LEU A 68 6.53 -6.81 10.76
CA LEU A 68 7.95 -6.46 10.78
C LEU A 68 8.18 -5.00 11.15
N ASN A 69 7.41 -4.07 10.57
CA ASN A 69 7.50 -2.64 10.88
C ASN A 69 6.12 -1.98 10.69
N SER A 70 5.39 -1.85 11.79
CA SER A 70 4.04 -1.28 11.80
C SER A 70 4.02 0.18 11.39
N LYS A 71 5.01 0.98 11.80
CA LYS A 71 5.09 2.41 11.49
C LYS A 71 5.17 2.65 9.98
N ILE A 72 6.07 1.96 9.29
CA ILE A 72 6.20 2.09 7.83
C ILE A 72 4.98 1.51 7.12
N SER A 73 4.48 0.36 7.56
CA SER A 73 3.28 -0.26 6.99
C SER A 73 2.08 0.68 7.06
N GLU A 74 1.76 1.21 8.24
CA GLU A 74 0.59 2.09 8.44
C GLU A 74 0.71 3.40 7.66
N ALA A 75 1.89 4.03 7.67
CA ALA A 75 2.15 5.24 6.89
C ALA A 75 1.98 5.01 5.38
N THR A 76 2.46 3.86 4.90
CA THR A 76 2.36 3.49 3.48
C THR A 76 0.94 3.12 3.10
N VAL A 77 0.24 2.30 3.90
CA VAL A 77 -1.18 1.96 3.71
C VAL A 77 -2.05 3.21 3.64
N LYS A 78 -1.84 4.18 4.54
CA LYS A 78 -2.56 5.46 4.52
C LYS A 78 -2.34 6.24 3.23
N THR A 79 -1.13 6.20 2.69
CA THR A 79 -0.78 6.85 1.42
C THR A 79 -1.35 6.09 0.23
N PHE A 80 -1.30 4.77 0.27
CA PHE A 80 -1.76 3.88 -0.78
C PHE A 80 -3.29 3.92 -0.94
N LYS A 81 -4.05 4.03 0.15
CA LYS A 81 -5.51 4.20 0.09
C LYS A 81 -5.96 5.42 -0.71
N ARG A 82 -5.13 6.48 -0.76
CA ARG A 82 -5.41 7.67 -1.59
C ARG A 82 -5.27 7.39 -3.08
N HIS A 83 -4.64 6.29 -3.45
CA HIS A 83 -4.48 5.84 -4.84
C HIS A 83 -5.62 4.93 -5.27
N PHE A 84 -6.47 4.41 -4.38
CA PHE A 84 -7.61 3.55 -4.76
C PHE A 84 -8.73 4.25 -5.53
N TRP A 85 -8.63 5.55 -5.78
CA TRP A 85 -9.62 6.27 -6.60
C TRP A 85 -9.76 5.70 -8.02
N TYR A 86 -8.70 5.08 -8.56
CA TYR A 86 -8.77 4.43 -9.88
C TYR A 86 -9.20 2.97 -9.80
N LEU A 87 -9.27 2.37 -8.59
CA LEU A 87 -9.60 0.96 -8.35
C LEU A 87 -11.10 0.65 -8.47
N GLY A 88 -11.70 1.11 -9.57
CA GLY A 88 -13.13 0.98 -9.87
C GLY A 88 -13.46 -0.25 -10.74
N THR A 89 -14.72 -0.30 -11.18
CA THR A 89 -15.24 -1.37 -12.07
C THR A 89 -14.49 -1.47 -13.39
N ASP A 90 -13.99 -0.34 -13.90
CA ASP A 90 -13.25 -0.30 -15.17
C ASP A 90 -11.94 -1.13 -15.11
N LEU A 91 -11.34 -1.26 -13.92
CA LEU A 91 -10.19 -2.14 -13.71
C LEU A 91 -10.57 -3.62 -13.67
N VAL A 92 -11.79 -3.95 -13.25
CA VAL A 92 -12.29 -5.33 -13.30
C VAL A 92 -12.38 -5.80 -14.76
N ASP A 93 -12.78 -4.90 -15.66
CA ASP A 93 -12.81 -5.18 -17.09
C ASP A 93 -11.40 -5.33 -17.66
N LEU A 94 -10.44 -4.52 -17.21
CA LEU A 94 -9.02 -4.62 -17.60
C LEU A 94 -8.38 -5.92 -17.08
N ALA A 95 -8.73 -6.36 -15.87
CA ALA A 95 -8.26 -7.60 -15.28
C ALA A 95 -8.67 -8.86 -16.08
N LEU A 96 -9.72 -8.79 -16.89
CA LEU A 96 -10.08 -9.88 -17.83
C LEU A 96 -8.99 -10.14 -18.88
N PHE A 97 -8.15 -9.14 -19.16
CA PHE A 97 -7.04 -9.25 -20.11
C PHE A 97 -5.72 -9.63 -19.45
N SER A 98 -5.64 -9.68 -18.11
CA SER A 98 -4.44 -10.10 -17.40
C SER A 98 -4.22 -11.62 -17.52
N ASP A 99 -2.97 -12.02 -17.71
CA ASP A 99 -2.56 -13.42 -17.63
C ASP A 99 -2.46 -13.92 -16.17
N LYS A 100 -2.50 -13.01 -15.18
CA LYS A 100 -2.48 -13.34 -13.75
C LYS A 100 -3.83 -13.82 -13.23
N VAL A 101 -4.91 -13.60 -14.00
CA VAL A 101 -6.27 -14.05 -13.66
C VAL A 101 -6.58 -15.33 -14.43
N THR A 102 -6.99 -16.37 -13.71
CA THR A 102 -7.35 -17.66 -14.32
C THR A 102 -8.64 -17.58 -15.14
N ILE A 103 -8.85 -18.52 -16.07
CA ILE A 103 -10.08 -18.57 -16.87
C ILE A 103 -11.31 -18.74 -15.97
N GLU A 104 -11.19 -19.54 -14.91
CA GLU A 104 -12.23 -19.76 -13.91
C GLU A 104 -12.58 -18.47 -13.15
N GLU A 105 -11.58 -17.66 -12.78
CA GLU A 105 -11.79 -16.36 -12.14
C GLU A 105 -12.41 -15.36 -13.11
N LYS A 106 -11.92 -15.28 -14.36
CA LYS A 106 -12.50 -14.44 -15.41
C LYS A 106 -13.97 -14.78 -15.64
N THR A 107 -14.32 -16.06 -15.67
CA THR A 107 -15.70 -16.53 -15.82
C THR A 107 -16.57 -16.03 -14.66
N LYS A 108 -16.11 -16.16 -13.41
CA LYS A 108 -16.82 -15.64 -12.22
C LYS A 108 -16.94 -14.12 -12.22
N MET A 109 -15.92 -13.40 -12.70
CA MET A 109 -15.97 -11.94 -12.84
C MET A 109 -17.06 -11.53 -13.82
N VAL A 110 -17.09 -12.15 -15.01
CA VAL A 110 -18.11 -11.88 -16.05
C VAL A 110 -19.52 -12.22 -15.56
N GLU A 111 -19.71 -13.36 -14.86
CA GLU A 111 -20.99 -13.73 -14.28
C GLU A 111 -21.50 -12.67 -13.28
N LYS A 112 -20.62 -12.17 -12.41
CA LYS A 112 -20.98 -11.10 -11.46
C LYS A 112 -21.28 -9.78 -12.16
N LEU A 113 -20.50 -9.41 -13.16
CA LEU A 113 -20.74 -8.20 -13.97
C LEU A 113 -22.08 -8.28 -14.71
N ALA A 114 -22.46 -9.46 -15.21
CA ALA A 114 -23.74 -9.67 -15.90
C ALA A 114 -24.97 -9.59 -14.99
N ILE A 115 -24.81 -9.85 -13.69
CA ILE A 115 -25.88 -9.79 -12.69
C ILE A 115 -26.09 -8.35 -12.17
N ASP A 116 -25.02 -7.56 -12.05
CA ASP A 116 -25.08 -6.21 -11.51
C ASP A 116 -25.43 -5.18 -12.61
N LYS A 117 -26.73 -5.09 -12.94
CA LYS A 117 -27.26 -4.17 -13.99
C LYS A 117 -27.19 -2.68 -13.62
N ASP A 118 -26.72 -2.33 -12.42
CA ASP A 118 -26.69 -0.96 -11.90
C ASP A 118 -25.27 -0.36 -11.83
N LEU A 119 -24.25 -1.05 -12.35
CA LEU A 119 -22.85 -0.57 -12.36
C LEU A 119 -22.72 0.79 -13.08
N ASP A 120 -23.46 1.00 -14.17
CA ASP A 120 -23.50 2.27 -14.89
C ASP A 120 -24.06 3.44 -14.06
N LYS A 121 -24.89 3.17 -13.04
CA LYS A 121 -25.43 4.22 -12.15
C LYS A 121 -24.50 4.61 -11.02
N LYS A 122 -23.58 3.72 -10.61
CA LYS A 122 -22.54 4.00 -9.61
C LYS A 122 -21.35 4.78 -10.21
N ARG A 123 -21.25 4.79 -11.54
CA ARG A 123 -20.18 5.39 -12.36
C ARG A 123 -20.00 6.90 -12.23
N TRP A 124 -21.04 7.64 -11.84
CA TRP A 124 -21.03 9.12 -11.87
C TRP A 124 -21.14 9.80 -10.50
N THR A 125 -21.32 9.05 -9.41
CA THR A 125 -21.53 9.64 -8.07
C THR A 125 -20.27 9.72 -7.22
N THR A 126 -19.24 8.94 -7.51
CA THR A 126 -17.95 9.06 -6.82
C THR A 126 -17.09 10.10 -7.53
N ALA A 127 -17.30 11.38 -7.15
CA ALA A 127 -16.26 12.39 -7.36
C ALA A 127 -14.92 11.88 -6.79
N PRO A 128 -13.75 12.38 -7.23
CA PRO A 128 -12.42 11.81 -6.93
C PRO A 128 -11.99 11.73 -5.45
N GLN A 129 -12.90 11.92 -4.49
CA GLN A 129 -12.63 11.98 -3.05
C GLN A 129 -13.77 11.40 -2.18
N ASP A 130 -14.70 10.60 -2.72
CA ASP A 130 -15.78 10.01 -1.90
C ASP A 130 -15.21 8.93 -0.93
N PRO A 131 -15.25 9.14 0.40
CA PRO A 131 -14.74 8.19 1.39
C PRO A 131 -15.38 6.80 1.31
N SER A 132 -16.62 6.70 0.80
CA SER A 132 -17.34 5.43 0.68
C SER A 132 -16.69 4.46 -0.34
N SER A 133 -15.90 5.00 -1.28
CA SER A 133 -15.13 4.20 -2.24
C SER A 133 -14.02 3.39 -1.55
N VAL A 134 -13.37 3.96 -0.54
CA VAL A 134 -12.28 3.31 0.19
C VAL A 134 -12.82 2.23 1.15
N GLU A 135 -14.03 2.44 1.70
CA GLU A 135 -14.67 1.50 2.63
C GLU A 135 -15.06 0.18 1.95
N TRP A 136 -15.56 0.19 0.71
CA TRP A 136 -15.91 -1.06 0.02
C TRP A 136 -14.66 -1.89 -0.30
N VAL A 137 -13.54 -1.25 -0.67
CA VAL A 137 -12.27 -1.96 -0.96
C VAL A 137 -11.77 -2.64 0.30
N ASP A 138 -11.78 -1.94 1.44
CA ASP A 138 -11.44 -2.54 2.74
C ASP A 138 -12.36 -3.74 3.05
N GLN A 139 -13.68 -3.62 2.85
CA GLN A 139 -14.62 -4.74 3.05
C GLN A 139 -14.37 -5.91 2.10
N TYR A 140 -14.05 -5.65 0.83
CA TYR A 140 -13.79 -6.67 -0.17
C TYR A 140 -12.50 -7.45 0.14
N VAL A 141 -11.41 -6.75 0.48
CA VAL A 141 -10.15 -7.36 0.93
C VAL A 141 -10.39 -8.21 2.18
N GLN A 142 -11.17 -7.69 3.14
CA GLN A 142 -11.50 -8.43 4.36
C GLN A 142 -12.28 -9.71 4.09
N LYS A 143 -13.27 -9.65 3.22
CA LYS A 143 -14.18 -10.76 2.96
C LYS A 143 -13.62 -11.81 2.00
N HIS A 144 -12.79 -11.42 1.03
CA HIS A 144 -12.41 -12.30 -0.08
C HIS A 144 -10.93 -12.68 -0.11
N LEU A 145 -10.03 -11.85 0.43
CA LEU A 145 -8.60 -12.17 0.49
C LEU A 145 -8.20 -12.80 1.83
N TYR A 146 -8.76 -12.35 2.96
CA TYR A 146 -8.46 -12.96 4.27
C TYR A 146 -9.27 -14.23 4.56
N ALA A 147 -10.44 -14.42 3.93
CA ALA A 147 -11.26 -15.63 4.12
C ALA A 147 -10.72 -16.89 3.42
N GLN A 148 -9.71 -16.78 2.54
CA GLN A 148 -9.13 -17.92 1.82
C GLN A 148 -8.02 -18.65 2.61
N LYS A 149 -7.83 -18.33 3.91
CA LYS A 149 -6.84 -18.97 4.79
C LYS A 149 -7.44 -19.64 6.05
N ALA A 150 -8.69 -20.12 5.97
CA ALA A 150 -9.29 -20.97 6.99
C ALA A 150 -9.58 -22.37 6.44
#